data_AF-A0AAX3NXC7-F1
#
_entry.id   AF-A0AAX3NXC7-F1
#
_cell.length_a   1.000
_cell.length_b   1.000
_cell.length_c   1.000
_cell.angle_alpha   90.00
_cell.angle_beta   90.00
_cell.angle_gamma   90.00
#
_symmetry.space_group_name_H-M   'P 1'
#
loop_
_entity.id
_entity.type
_entity.pdbx_description
1 polymer ?
#
loop_
_entity_poly.entity_id
_entity_poly.type
_entity_poly.pdbx_seq_one_letter_code
_entity_poly.pdbx_strand_id
1 'polypeptide(L)'
;MTTTHPTCSATQQPEAPALTPLPSICWGLPRDISPRFGARLIQSRYRLDFLSDRASLIGEWSEAQIAKLDLAFPEIIKALEAKLLTGELDAQHQHCITIQHGGFSCEADTLGSHGYVYVALYSAFTL
;
A
#
# COMPACT_ATOMS: atom_id res chain seq x y z
N MET A 1 72.58 2.05 -19.49
CA MET A 1 71.82 0.79 -19.61
C MET A 1 70.53 0.97 -18.84
N THR A 2 69.41 0.54 -19.44
CA THR A 2 68.13 0.16 -18.80
C THR A 2 67.31 1.29 -18.16
N THR A 3 65.99 1.40 -18.28
CA THR A 3 64.96 0.99 -19.24
C THR A 3 63.72 1.80 -18.81
N THR A 4 63.02 2.37 -19.76
CA THR A 4 61.73 3.05 -19.62
C THR A 4 60.70 2.13 -18.96
N HIS A 5 60.11 2.53 -17.83
CA HIS A 5 58.99 1.84 -17.22
C HIS A 5 57.69 2.11 -18.02
N PRO A 6 56.87 1.09 -18.30
CA PRO A 6 55.63 1.27 -19.04
C PRO A 6 54.47 1.73 -18.13
N THR A 7 53.67 2.65 -18.67
CA THR A 7 52.32 3.01 -18.23
C THR A 7 51.42 1.78 -18.23
N CYS A 8 50.70 1.55 -17.11
CA CYS A 8 49.60 0.60 -17.05
C CYS A 8 48.37 1.27 -16.42
N SER A 9 47.26 1.12 -17.11
CA SER A 9 46.00 1.85 -17.00
C SER A 9 45.26 1.64 -15.68
N ALA A 10 44.57 2.69 -15.24
CA ALA A 10 43.63 2.66 -14.13
C ALA A 10 42.56 1.59 -14.35
N THR A 11 42.53 0.59 -13.46
CA THR A 11 41.43 -0.36 -13.37
C THR A 11 40.30 0.31 -12.58
N GLN A 12 39.18 0.55 -13.26
CA GLN A 12 37.94 1.01 -12.65
C GLN A 12 37.52 0.05 -11.53
N GLN A 13 37.43 0.59 -10.32
CA GLN A 13 36.76 -0.06 -9.19
C GLN A 13 35.27 -0.24 -9.55
N PRO A 14 34.65 -1.41 -9.27
CA PRO A 14 33.21 -1.54 -9.40
C PRO A 14 32.53 -0.63 -8.38
N GLU A 15 31.82 0.36 -8.89
CA GLU A 15 30.98 1.27 -8.11
C GLU A 15 29.95 0.43 -7.34
N ALA A 16 30.01 0.48 -6.02
CA ALA A 16 29.04 -0.18 -5.14
C ALA A 16 27.63 0.31 -5.54
N PRO A 17 26.62 -0.57 -5.69
CA PRO A 17 25.29 -0.13 -6.06
C PRO A 17 24.80 0.86 -5.02
N ALA A 18 24.49 2.08 -5.46
CA ALA A 18 23.80 3.06 -4.66
C ALA A 18 22.62 2.36 -3.99
N LEU A 19 22.61 2.33 -2.66
CA LEU A 19 21.48 1.84 -1.88
C LEU A 19 20.27 2.66 -2.32
N THR A 20 19.41 2.06 -3.14
CA THR A 20 18.07 2.55 -3.40
C THR A 20 17.47 2.83 -2.03
N PRO A 21 16.90 4.03 -1.78
CA PRO A 21 16.13 4.26 -0.57
C PRO A 21 15.17 3.09 -0.45
N LEU A 22 15.21 2.36 0.67
CA LEU A 22 14.31 1.23 0.90
C LEU A 22 12.92 1.68 0.45
N PRO A 23 12.27 0.96 -0.48
CA PRO A 23 10.96 1.38 -0.96
C PRO A 23 10.13 1.58 0.29
N SER A 24 9.62 2.79 0.49
CA SER A 24 8.70 3.11 1.58
C SER A 24 7.64 2.02 1.54
N ILE A 25 7.67 1.12 2.52
CA ILE A 25 6.83 -0.09 2.51
C ILE A 25 5.39 0.41 2.53
N CYS A 26 4.75 0.39 1.37
CA CYS A 26 3.34 0.70 1.24
C CYS A 26 2.61 -0.58 1.61
N TRP A 27 2.00 -0.60 2.79
CA TRP A 27 1.31 -1.80 3.29
C TRP A 27 -0.01 -2.08 2.57
N GLY A 28 -0.59 -1.08 1.89
CA GLY A 28 -1.83 -1.21 1.12
C GLY A 28 -1.63 -1.65 -0.32
N LEU A 29 -2.72 -1.62 -1.10
CA LEU A 29 -2.66 -1.91 -2.54
C LEU A 29 -1.81 -0.85 -3.28
N PRO A 30 -0.92 -1.28 -4.20
CA PRO A 30 -0.14 -0.34 -5.00
C PRO A 30 -1.05 0.41 -5.96
N ARG A 31 -1.12 1.74 -5.83
CA ARG A 31 -1.89 2.63 -6.71
C ARG A 31 -1.11 3.88 -7.04
N ASP A 32 -1.33 4.43 -8.22
CA ASP A 32 -0.67 5.66 -8.68
C ASP A 32 -1.41 6.94 -8.24
N ILE A 33 -2.53 6.80 -7.54
CA ILE A 33 -3.36 7.91 -7.06
C ILE A 33 -2.73 8.54 -5.81
N SER A 34 -2.70 9.88 -5.75
CA SER A 34 -2.24 10.66 -4.61
C SER A 34 -3.19 11.86 -4.40
N PRO A 35 -3.60 12.18 -3.16
CA PRO A 35 -3.27 11.51 -1.90
C PRO A 35 -4.04 10.20 -1.69
N ARG A 36 -3.42 9.23 -1.02
CA ARG A 36 -4.03 7.93 -0.68
C ARG A 36 -3.62 7.42 0.71
N PHE A 37 -4.49 6.62 1.31
CA PHE A 37 -4.25 5.89 2.54
C PHE A 37 -4.23 4.40 2.22
N GLY A 38 -3.12 3.73 2.49
CA GLY A 38 -2.96 2.29 2.30
C GLY A 38 -2.84 1.57 3.63
N ALA A 39 -3.48 0.41 3.78
CA ALA A 39 -3.32 -0.43 4.96
C ALA A 39 -3.37 -1.93 4.64
N ARG A 40 -2.71 -2.73 5.48
CA ARG A 40 -2.85 -4.20 5.50
C ARG A 40 -3.60 -4.63 6.74
N LEU A 41 -4.85 -5.02 6.55
CA LEU A 41 -5.76 -5.48 7.59
C LEU A 41 -5.53 -6.98 7.85
N ILE A 42 -5.68 -7.39 9.11
CA ILE A 42 -5.65 -8.81 9.49
C ILE A 42 -7.04 -9.37 9.34
N GLN A 43 -7.16 -10.47 8.61
CA GLN A 43 -8.42 -11.18 8.44
C GLN A 43 -8.54 -12.32 9.45
N SER A 44 -9.52 -12.19 10.34
CA SER A 44 -9.94 -13.22 11.29
C SER A 44 -11.32 -13.75 10.87
N ARG A 45 -11.34 -14.73 9.96
CA ARG A 45 -12.57 -15.21 9.27
C ARG A 45 -13.26 -14.09 8.49
N TYR A 46 -14.33 -13.52 9.03
CA TYR A 46 -15.09 -12.41 8.43
C TYR A 46 -14.86 -11.08 9.15
N ARG A 47 -13.91 -11.05 10.10
CA ARG A 47 -13.54 -9.85 10.85
C ARG A 47 -12.23 -9.29 10.34
N LEU A 48 -12.12 -7.96 10.36
CA LEU A 48 -10.93 -7.24 9.92
C LEU A 48 -10.37 -6.39 11.07
N ASP A 49 -9.14 -6.71 11.46
CA ASP A 49 -8.43 -5.96 12.48
C ASP A 49 -7.46 -4.97 11.82
N PHE A 50 -7.57 -3.71 12.19
CA PHE A 50 -6.70 -2.64 11.74
C PHE A 50 -5.48 -2.50 12.66
N LEU A 51 -4.30 -2.38 12.05
CA LEU A 51 -3.07 -2.07 12.76
C LEU A 51 -2.38 -0.85 12.14
N SER A 52 -2.07 0.15 12.96
CA SER A 52 -1.49 1.42 12.52
C SER A 52 -0.05 1.28 12.02
N ASP A 53 0.72 0.31 12.54
CA ASP A 53 2.08 -0.02 12.06
C ASP A 53 2.07 -0.66 10.65
N ARG A 54 0.89 -1.09 10.18
CA ARG A 54 0.64 -1.64 8.85
C ARG A 54 -0.20 -0.70 8.00
N ALA A 55 -0.11 0.60 8.25
CA ALA A 55 -0.80 1.64 7.51
C ALA A 55 0.18 2.72 7.06
N SER A 56 -0.13 3.36 5.94
CA SER A 56 0.68 4.42 5.34
C SER A 56 -0.22 5.46 4.68
N LEU A 57 -0.07 6.72 5.08
CA LEU A 57 -0.57 7.87 4.34
C LEU A 57 0.48 8.25 3.29
N ILE A 58 0.06 8.36 2.03
CA ILE A 58 0.92 8.65 0.89
C ILE A 58 0.40 9.90 0.19
N GLY A 59 1.29 10.85 -0.06
CA GLY A 59 0.95 12.18 -0.58
C GLY A 59 0.55 13.17 0.52
N GLU A 60 0.11 14.35 0.09
CA GLU A 60 -0.27 15.45 0.98
C GLU A 60 -1.72 15.32 1.43
N TRP A 61 -1.93 15.22 2.75
CA TRP A 61 -3.25 15.14 3.37
C TRP A 61 -3.49 16.39 4.22
N SER A 62 -4.62 17.06 4.01
CA SER A 62 -5.08 18.13 4.90
C SER A 62 -5.71 17.55 6.17
N GLU A 63 -5.70 18.32 7.27
CA GLU A 63 -6.33 17.93 8.54
C GLU A 63 -7.82 17.59 8.37
N ALA A 64 -8.53 18.34 7.52
CA ALA A 64 -9.93 18.07 7.19
C ALA A 64 -10.12 16.72 6.47
N GLN A 65 -9.19 16.33 5.59
CA GLN A 65 -9.23 15.02 4.92
C GLN A 65 -8.93 13.88 5.90
N ILE A 66 -8.00 14.07 6.82
CA ILE A 66 -7.67 13.09 7.87
C ILE A 66 -8.87 12.89 8.80
N ALA A 67 -9.47 13.98 9.31
CA ALA A 67 -10.66 13.88 10.16
C ALA A 67 -11.84 13.18 9.45
N LYS A 68 -11.99 13.40 8.15
CA LYS A 68 -12.99 12.73 7.34
C LYS A 68 -12.67 11.24 7.15
N LEU A 69 -11.40 10.89 6.97
CA LEU A 69 -10.93 9.51 6.90
C LEU A 69 -11.20 8.78 8.23
N ASP A 70 -10.90 9.39 9.36
CA ASP A 70 -11.14 8.81 10.69
C ASP A 70 -12.61 8.47 10.93
N LEU A 71 -13.52 9.30 10.40
CA LEU A 71 -14.96 9.05 10.47
C LEU A 71 -15.42 7.94 9.49
N ALA A 72 -14.87 7.93 8.27
CA ALA A 72 -15.29 7.00 7.22
C ALA A 72 -14.69 5.59 7.38
N PHE A 73 -13.48 5.49 7.94
CA PHE A 73 -12.71 4.26 7.95
C PHE A 73 -13.37 3.11 8.72
N PRO A 74 -13.95 3.31 9.93
CA PRO A 74 -14.66 2.24 10.63
C PRO A 74 -15.86 1.68 9.83
N GLU A 75 -16.57 2.54 9.10
CA GLU A 75 -17.69 2.11 8.26
C GLU A 75 -17.23 1.37 7.01
N ILE A 76 -16.09 1.78 6.44
CA ILE A 76 -15.42 1.05 5.35
C ILE A 76 -15.00 -0.34 5.82
N ILE A 77 -14.44 -0.48 7.03
CA ILE A 77 -14.09 -1.79 7.59
C ILE A 77 -15.32 -2.69 7.70
N LYS A 78 -16.42 -2.20 8.28
CA LYS A 78 -17.69 -2.95 8.36
C LYS A 78 -18.21 -3.38 6.99
N ALA A 79 -18.11 -2.50 5.99
CA ALA A 79 -18.52 -2.83 4.63
C ALA A 79 -17.63 -3.94 4.03
N LEU A 80 -16.31 -3.92 4.26
CA LEU A 80 -15.41 -4.97 3.83
C LEU A 80 -15.64 -6.30 4.56
N GLU A 81 -15.92 -6.28 5.87
CA GLU A 81 -16.35 -7.47 6.63
C GLU A 81 -17.64 -8.08 6.05
N ALA A 82 -18.60 -7.25 5.64
CA ALA A 82 -19.80 -7.72 4.95
C ALA A 82 -19.47 -8.36 3.59
N LYS A 83 -18.49 -7.82 2.85
CA LYS A 83 -18.03 -8.40 1.56
C LYS A 83 -17.31 -9.73 1.73
N LEU A 84 -16.59 -9.92 2.84
CA LEU A 84 -16.06 -11.24 3.23
C LEU A 84 -17.18 -12.24 3.53
N LEU A 85 -18.25 -11.78 4.19
CA LEU A 85 -19.40 -12.64 4.52
C LEU A 85 -20.19 -13.07 3.27
N THR A 86 -20.36 -12.18 2.29
CA THR A 86 -21.04 -12.50 1.02
C THR A 86 -20.18 -13.34 0.07
N GLY A 87 -18.87 -13.43 0.33
CA GLY A 87 -17.90 -14.09 -0.55
C GLY A 87 -17.49 -13.24 -1.76
N GLU A 88 -17.90 -11.97 -1.83
CA GLU A 88 -17.39 -11.03 -2.84
C GLU A 88 -15.90 -10.75 -2.64
N LEU A 89 -15.45 -10.78 -1.38
CA LEU A 89 -14.03 -10.80 -1.03
C LEU A 89 -13.71 -12.18 -0.48
N ASP A 90 -12.73 -12.86 -1.09
CA ASP A 90 -12.35 -14.23 -0.73
C ASP A 90 -10.89 -14.28 -0.31
N ALA A 91 -10.60 -14.87 0.84
CA ALA A 91 -9.25 -15.02 1.38
C ALA A 91 -8.29 -15.80 0.47
N GLN A 92 -8.84 -16.68 -0.37
CA GLN A 92 -8.10 -17.63 -1.21
C GLN A 92 -7.95 -17.14 -2.65
N HIS A 93 -8.85 -16.28 -3.11
CA HIS A 93 -8.87 -15.82 -4.49
C HIS A 93 -8.53 -14.34 -4.57
N GLN A 94 -7.55 -14.02 -5.42
CA GLN A 94 -7.24 -12.64 -5.74
C GLN A 94 -8.40 -12.03 -6.55
N HIS A 95 -9.07 -11.06 -5.96
CA HIS A 95 -10.14 -10.31 -6.59
C HIS A 95 -10.25 -8.94 -5.94
N CYS A 96 -9.90 -7.90 -6.69
CA CYS A 96 -10.02 -6.53 -6.22
C CYS A 96 -11.47 -6.07 -6.33
N ILE A 97 -12.05 -5.63 -5.21
CA ILE A 97 -13.34 -4.97 -5.15
C ILE A 97 -13.16 -3.48 -4.91
N THR A 98 -14.16 -2.68 -5.26
CA THR A 98 -14.21 -1.25 -4.97
C THR A 98 -15.51 -0.91 -4.26
N ILE A 99 -15.42 -0.22 -3.14
CA ILE A 99 -16.57 0.32 -2.42
C ILE A 99 -16.42 1.83 -2.25
N GLN A 100 -17.55 2.53 -2.19
CA GLN A 100 -17.58 3.96 -1.93
C GLN A 100 -18.29 4.23 -0.61
N HIS A 101 -17.64 5.01 0.27
CA HIS A 101 -18.23 5.39 1.54
C HIS A 101 -17.62 6.68 2.05
N GLY A 102 -18.44 7.56 2.64
CA GLY A 102 -17.95 8.79 3.27
C GLY A 102 -17.14 9.70 2.33
N GLY A 103 -17.40 9.68 1.01
CA GLY A 103 -16.63 10.44 0.02
C GLY A 103 -15.25 9.87 -0.31
N PHE A 104 -14.96 8.64 0.08
CA PHE A 104 -13.77 7.89 -0.32
C PHE A 104 -14.15 6.74 -1.24
N SER A 105 -13.28 6.46 -2.20
CA SER A 105 -13.22 5.18 -2.89
C SER A 105 -12.21 4.31 -2.16
N CYS A 106 -12.63 3.11 -1.77
CA CYS A 106 -11.81 2.09 -1.14
C CYS A 106 -11.71 0.90 -2.07
N GLU A 107 -10.51 0.59 -2.51
CA GLU A 107 -10.21 -0.65 -3.19
C GLU A 107 -9.63 -1.64 -2.19
N ALA A 108 -10.08 -2.89 -2.28
CA ALA A 108 -9.67 -3.95 -1.37
C ALA A 108 -9.44 -5.25 -2.14
N ASP A 109 -8.36 -5.97 -1.80
CA ASP A 109 -8.05 -7.28 -2.36
C ASP A 109 -7.35 -8.12 -1.27
N THR A 110 -7.61 -9.42 -1.25
CA THR A 110 -6.95 -10.35 -0.33
C THR A 110 -5.60 -10.82 -0.86
N LEU A 111 -5.37 -10.68 -2.18
CA LEU A 111 -4.24 -11.22 -2.92
C LEU A 111 -4.04 -12.73 -2.70
N GLY A 112 -5.10 -13.47 -2.37
CA GLY A 112 -5.01 -14.89 -2.02
C GLY A 112 -4.13 -15.16 -0.79
N SER A 113 -4.00 -14.20 0.12
CA SER A 113 -3.06 -14.28 1.25
C SER A 113 -3.52 -15.16 2.41
N HIS A 114 -4.75 -15.66 2.40
CA HIS A 114 -5.36 -16.49 3.44
C HIS A 114 -5.51 -15.83 4.83
N GLY A 115 -5.16 -14.55 4.99
CA GLY A 115 -5.19 -13.89 6.29
C GLY A 115 -5.01 -12.38 6.27
N TYR A 116 -4.89 -11.76 5.10
CA TYR A 116 -4.77 -10.30 4.98
C TYR A 116 -5.72 -9.75 3.93
N VAL A 117 -6.18 -8.53 4.17
CA VAL A 117 -6.85 -7.69 3.19
C VAL A 117 -6.03 -6.43 3.01
N TYR A 118 -5.62 -6.17 1.77
CA TYR A 118 -4.88 -4.99 1.37
C TYR A 118 -5.87 -3.96 0.90
N VAL A 119 -5.81 -2.75 1.46
CA VAL A 119 -6.74 -1.67 1.11
C VAL A 119 -5.99 -0.44 0.61
N ALA A 120 -6.61 0.28 -0.32
CA ALA A 120 -6.21 1.61 -0.74
C ALA A 120 -7.43 2.52 -0.76
N LEU A 121 -7.38 3.60 0.02
CA LEU A 121 -8.43 4.61 0.13
C LEU A 121 -7.94 5.91 -0.48
N TYR A 122 -8.75 6.53 -1.31
CA TYR A 122 -8.50 7.84 -1.90
C TYR A 122 -9.81 8.60 -2.04
N SER A 123 -9.74 9.93 -2.14
CA SER A 123 -10.95 10.74 -2.29
C SER A 123 -11.72 10.30 -3.54
N ALA A 124 -13.00 10.01 -3.40
CA ALA A 124 -13.87 9.90 -4.56
C ALA A 124 -13.99 11.31 -5.15
N PHE A 125 -13.62 11.49 -6.41
CA PHE A 125 -13.91 12.75 -7.10
C PHE A 125 -15.44 12.85 -7.21
N THR A 126 -16.04 13.70 -6.38
CA THR A 126 -17.39 14.18 -6.64
C THR A 126 -17.26 15.28 -7.68
N LEU A 127 -17.62 14.98 -8.94
CA LEU A 127 -17.78 15.98 -10.00
C LEU A 127 -18.97 16.90 -9.70
#